data_AF-A0A957SM16-F1
#
_entry.id   AF-A0A957SM16-F1
#
_cell.length_a   1.000
_cell.length_b   1.000
_cell.length_c   1.000
_cell.angle_alpha   90.00
_cell.angle_beta   90.00
_cell.angle_gamma   90.00
#
_symmetry.space_group_name_H-M   'P 1'
#
loop_
_entity.id
_entity.type
_entity.pdbx_description
1 polymer ?
#
loop_
_entity_poly.entity_id
_entity_poly.type
_entity_poly.pdbx_seq_one_letter_code
_entity_poly.pdbx_strand_id
1 'polypeptide(L)'
;DGLGNYVRAIDNLTYVLAFWVAAACLFLAVRSVMTGSQTAREKGETFWSWSWPGVFIGLGIGVAVAYIFRLLPLMLDIPSQLRGAQNTGVRFRQLMFEAWLDGGVQQAFWGALVLLVVGIALYLIIERAAGHTHHANYMGPFIAATVLLLVAASLGWLTWTEIQKAYAEALEAGEGLEIWSQIVTISAGFFLLLIAWWLWDGADEQLSDYAMVARLGAAAVLLVGGWVLIGELPRIIAQGDKEWWVGLQATVWYSVGTVPTQLAISLLLAALLFQDLRGKGFFRIVYFIPYVAPFVGTAAIFRILFSNRPNAPINSFIGAFGGSSLQWLNEPTGLFQLLLGNSVTLPTWAAGPSLALVVIMIYGVWTYIGFNTVVFMAGLGSIPRTVYEAAAIDGAGRWAQFRHVTLPLLSPTIYF
;
A
#
# COMPACT_ATOMS: atom_id res chain seq x y z
N ASP A 1 21.35 0.83 15.68
CA ASP A 1 21.11 0.11 14.42
C ASP A 1 19.93 0.72 13.68
N GLY A 2 20.05 1.01 12.38
CA GLY A 2 19.01 1.66 11.59
C GLY A 2 17.65 0.92 11.60
N LEU A 3 17.66 -0.39 11.83
CA LEU A 3 16.43 -1.18 12.01
C LEU A 3 15.64 -0.76 13.26
N GLY A 4 16.32 -0.44 14.37
CA GLY A 4 15.68 0.00 15.60
C GLY A 4 15.04 1.39 15.48
N ASN A 5 15.67 2.29 14.73
CA ASN A 5 15.12 3.62 14.43
C ASN A 5 13.90 3.53 13.51
N TYR A 6 13.93 2.63 12.51
CA TYR A 6 12.80 2.39 11.60
C TYR A 6 11.60 1.78 12.32
N VAL A 7 11.82 0.82 13.22
CA VAL A 7 10.75 0.21 14.05
C VAL A 7 10.10 1.27 14.94
N ARG A 8 10.89 2.08 15.66
CA ARG A 8 10.36 3.18 16.50
C ARG A 8 9.59 4.23 15.70
N ALA A 9 10.04 4.58 14.49
CA ALA A 9 9.34 5.54 13.63
C ALA A 9 8.01 4.98 13.11
N ILE A 10 7.98 3.70 12.74
CA ILE A 10 6.74 2.99 12.38
C ILE A 10 5.79 2.90 13.58
N ASP A 11 6.29 2.66 14.79
CA ASP A 11 5.45 2.52 15.98
C ASP A 11 4.68 3.82 16.26
N ASN A 12 5.35 4.98 16.20
CA ASN A 12 4.71 6.28 16.39
C ASN A 12 3.67 6.60 15.30
N LEU A 13 3.98 6.33 14.03
CA LEU A 13 3.02 6.47 12.93
C LEU A 13 1.82 5.54 13.12
N THR A 14 2.06 4.32 13.59
CA THR A 14 1.02 3.30 13.82
C THR A 14 0.03 3.75 14.89
N TYR A 15 0.50 4.38 15.97
CA TYR A 15 -0.36 4.94 17.00
C TYR A 15 -1.27 6.04 16.47
N VAL A 16 -0.72 6.98 15.69
CA VAL A 16 -1.49 8.07 15.10
C VAL A 16 -2.46 7.56 14.05
N LEU A 17 -2.02 6.65 13.18
CA LEU A 17 -2.88 6.03 12.18
C LEU A 17 -4.05 5.29 12.83
N ALA A 18 -3.78 4.47 13.85
CA ALA A 18 -4.83 3.74 14.55
C ALA A 18 -5.80 4.68 15.29
N PHE A 19 -5.34 5.82 15.81
CA PHE A 19 -6.21 6.89 16.32
C PHE A 19 -7.12 7.45 15.23
N TRP A 20 -6.58 7.83 14.06
CA TRP A 20 -7.38 8.36 12.95
C TRP A 20 -8.34 7.33 12.35
N VAL A 21 -7.95 6.06 12.29
CA VAL A 21 -8.83 4.96 11.90
C VAL A 21 -9.95 4.79 12.93
N ALA A 22 -9.66 4.84 14.23
CA ALA A 22 -10.69 4.80 15.26
C ALA A 22 -11.66 5.99 15.14
N ALA A 23 -11.16 7.21 14.93
CA ALA A 23 -11.98 8.39 14.70
C ALA A 23 -12.86 8.28 13.45
N ALA A 24 -12.30 7.77 12.34
CA ALA A 24 -13.06 7.50 11.12
C ALA A 24 -14.15 6.46 11.34
N CYS A 25 -13.86 5.38 12.07
CA CYS A 25 -14.85 4.37 12.45
C CYS A 25 -15.98 4.98 13.31
N LEU A 26 -15.68 5.84 14.28
CA LEU A 26 -16.70 6.56 15.06
C LEU A 26 -17.58 7.43 14.16
N PHE A 27 -16.98 8.20 13.25
CA PHE A 27 -17.72 9.04 12.31
C PHE A 27 -18.64 8.22 11.40
N LEU A 28 -18.12 7.13 10.83
CA LEU A 28 -18.90 6.23 9.97
C LEU A 28 -20.01 5.51 10.74
N ALA A 29 -19.79 5.16 12.01
CA ALA A 29 -20.83 4.57 12.85
C ALA A 29 -22.01 5.54 13.06
N VAL A 30 -21.71 6.81 13.38
CA VAL A 30 -22.73 7.85 13.52
C VAL A 30 -23.44 8.10 12.18
N ARG A 31 -22.68 8.25 11.10
CA ARG A 31 -23.22 8.48 9.75
C ARG A 31 -24.14 7.35 9.30
N SER A 32 -23.78 6.10 9.58
CA SER A 32 -24.59 4.91 9.29
C SER A 32 -25.98 5.01 9.93
N VAL A 33 -26.04 5.32 11.23
CA VAL A 33 -27.32 5.46 11.97
C VAL A 33 -28.10 6.68 11.49
N MET A 34 -27.44 7.81 11.25
CA MET A 34 -28.11 9.03 10.76
C MET A 34 -28.74 8.83 9.38
N THR A 35 -28.02 8.21 8.45
CA THR A 35 -28.51 7.94 7.09
C THR A 35 -29.68 6.97 7.12
N GLY A 36 -29.59 5.92 7.96
CA GLY A 36 -30.70 4.98 8.18
C GLY A 36 -31.94 5.68 8.76
N SER A 37 -31.75 6.58 9.74
CA SER A 37 -32.84 7.31 10.37
C SER A 37 -33.52 8.30 9.42
N GLN A 38 -32.74 8.99 8.57
CA GLN A 38 -33.29 9.89 7.54
C GLN A 38 -34.13 9.12 6.52
N THR A 39 -33.61 8.00 6.00
CA THR A 39 -34.31 7.14 5.04
C THR A 39 -35.64 6.63 5.61
N ALA A 40 -35.66 6.21 6.87
CA ALA A 40 -36.87 5.74 7.52
C ALA A 40 -37.89 6.86 7.74
N ARG A 41 -37.43 8.08 8.10
CA ARG A 41 -38.30 9.26 8.25
C ARG A 41 -38.94 9.68 6.94
N GLU A 42 -38.20 9.64 5.83
CA GLU A 42 -38.72 9.96 4.49
C GLU A 42 -39.85 9.00 4.05
N LYS A 43 -39.77 7.74 4.50
CA LYS A 43 -40.78 6.71 4.20
C LYS A 43 -41.90 6.60 5.24
N GLY A 44 -41.83 7.37 6.34
CA GLY A 44 -42.79 7.28 7.44
C GLY A 44 -42.72 5.96 8.23
N GLU A 45 -41.57 5.29 8.23
CA GLU A 45 -41.37 3.95 8.83
C GLU A 45 -40.69 4.02 10.21
N THR A 46 -40.86 2.96 11.02
CA THR A 46 -40.26 2.87 12.36
C THR A 46 -38.80 2.40 12.28
N PHE A 47 -37.86 3.26 12.68
CA PHE A 47 -36.41 2.98 12.62
C PHE A 47 -35.86 2.33 13.89
N TRP A 48 -36.20 2.89 15.06
CA TRP A 48 -35.54 2.55 16.33
C TRP A 48 -35.91 1.18 16.89
N SER A 49 -36.99 0.55 16.42
CA SER A 49 -37.32 -0.84 16.75
C SER A 49 -36.21 -1.81 16.34
N TRP A 50 -35.49 -1.52 15.25
CA TRP A 50 -34.41 -2.35 14.72
C TRP A 50 -33.07 -2.18 15.45
N SER A 51 -32.97 -1.28 16.43
CA SER A 51 -31.72 -1.02 17.14
C SER A 51 -31.24 -2.22 17.93
N TRP A 52 -32.14 -2.87 18.68
CA TRP A 52 -31.78 -3.98 19.55
C TRP A 52 -31.30 -5.22 18.76
N PRO A 53 -32.05 -5.75 17.77
CA PRO A 53 -31.55 -6.85 16.93
C PRO A 53 -30.21 -6.52 16.29
N GLY A 54 -30.07 -5.31 15.74
CA GLY A 54 -28.84 -4.90 15.06
C GLY A 54 -27.63 -4.78 15.99
N VAL A 55 -27.81 -4.23 17.19
CA VAL A 55 -26.75 -4.13 18.20
C VAL A 55 -26.34 -5.53 18.68
N PHE A 56 -27.27 -6.42 18.99
CA PHE A 56 -26.94 -7.78 19.44
C PHE A 56 -26.20 -8.58 18.37
N ILE A 57 -26.63 -8.50 17.11
CA ILE A 57 -25.92 -9.13 16.00
C ILE A 57 -24.54 -8.51 15.81
N GLY A 58 -24.43 -7.17 15.83
CA GLY A 58 -23.15 -6.47 15.72
C GLY A 58 -22.17 -6.83 16.84
N LEU A 59 -22.64 -6.91 18.09
CA LEU A 59 -21.85 -7.38 19.22
C LEU A 59 -21.44 -8.85 19.04
N GLY A 60 -22.35 -9.70 18.58
CA GLY A 60 -22.07 -11.10 18.29
C GLY A 60 -20.97 -11.27 17.24
N ILE A 61 -21.02 -10.49 16.15
CA ILE A 61 -19.95 -10.44 15.13
C ILE A 61 -18.63 -10.01 15.75
N GLY A 62 -18.62 -8.94 16.55
CA GLY A 62 -17.39 -8.46 17.18
C GLY A 62 -16.76 -9.48 18.14
N VAL A 63 -17.58 -10.17 18.95
CA VAL A 63 -17.11 -11.24 19.83
C VAL A 63 -16.65 -12.47 19.03
N ALA A 64 -17.29 -12.78 17.90
CA ALA A 64 -16.84 -13.85 17.00
C ALA A 64 -15.47 -13.54 16.38
N VAL A 65 -15.22 -12.29 16.01
CA VAL A 65 -13.90 -11.82 15.58
C VAL A 65 -12.89 -11.98 16.73
N ALA A 66 -13.24 -11.57 17.95
CA ALA A 66 -12.38 -11.76 19.12
C ALA A 66 -12.06 -13.23 19.41
N TYR A 67 -13.01 -14.15 19.17
CA TYR A 67 -12.78 -15.59 19.23
C TYR A 67 -11.67 -16.04 18.25
N ILE A 68 -11.71 -15.57 17.00
CA ILE A 68 -10.67 -15.89 16.00
C ILE A 68 -9.30 -15.39 16.47
N PHE A 69 -9.22 -14.15 16.95
CA PHE A 69 -7.97 -13.57 17.43
C PHE A 69 -7.41 -14.25 18.69
N ARG A 70 -8.25 -14.89 19.51
CA ARG A 70 -7.81 -15.71 20.65
C ARG A 70 -7.37 -17.12 20.22
N LEU A 71 -8.07 -17.71 19.26
CA LEU A 71 -7.79 -19.08 18.80
C LEU A 71 -6.56 -19.17 17.89
N LEU A 72 -6.41 -18.21 16.97
CA LEU A 72 -5.39 -18.26 15.92
C LEU A 72 -3.95 -18.35 16.49
N PRO A 73 -3.53 -17.58 17.50
CA PRO A 73 -2.19 -17.70 18.06
C PRO A 73 -1.92 -19.08 18.66
N LEU A 74 -2.91 -19.65 19.38
CA LEU A 74 -2.81 -20.99 19.96
C LEU A 74 -2.64 -22.05 18.86
N MET A 75 -3.36 -21.89 17.74
CA MET A 75 -3.26 -22.79 16.59
C MET A 75 -1.89 -22.68 15.89
N LEU A 76 -1.37 -21.46 15.76
CA LEU A 76 -0.07 -21.19 15.13
C LEU A 76 1.13 -21.60 15.99
N ASP A 77 0.95 -21.76 17.31
CA ASP A 77 2.01 -22.22 18.22
C ASP A 77 2.16 -23.75 18.27
N ILE A 78 1.20 -24.50 17.73
CA ILE A 78 1.24 -25.96 17.76
C ILE A 78 2.45 -26.57 17.04
N PRO A 79 2.90 -26.06 15.87
CA PRO A 79 4.15 -26.47 15.28
C PRO A 79 5.36 -26.27 16.21
N SER A 80 5.39 -25.23 17.06
CA SER A 80 6.44 -25.04 18.07
C SER A 80 6.40 -26.15 19.11
N GLN A 81 5.21 -26.47 19.61
CA GLN A 81 5.00 -27.47 20.66
C GLN A 81 5.30 -28.90 20.19
N LEU A 82 5.24 -29.14 18.87
CA LEU A 82 5.62 -30.41 18.26
C LEU A 82 7.14 -30.53 18.03
N ARG A 83 7.90 -29.42 18.08
CA ARG A 83 9.37 -29.47 18.01
C ARG A 83 9.92 -30.02 19.32
N GLY A 84 10.37 -31.28 19.30
CA GLY A 84 10.97 -31.96 20.46
C GLY A 84 10.11 -33.05 21.08
N ALA A 85 8.86 -33.21 20.65
CA ALA A 85 7.98 -34.33 21.02
C ALA A 85 7.80 -35.33 19.86
N GLN A 86 7.23 -36.51 20.11
CA GLN A 86 6.86 -37.44 19.04
C GLN A 86 5.84 -36.79 18.11
N ASN A 87 6.26 -36.49 16.89
CA ASN A 87 5.47 -35.81 15.87
C ASN A 87 4.43 -36.77 15.27
N THR A 88 3.38 -37.06 16.05
CA THR A 88 2.29 -37.97 15.67
C THR A 88 1.03 -37.17 15.35
N GLY A 89 0.28 -37.61 14.32
CA GLY A 89 -1.01 -36.99 13.97
C GLY A 89 -2.04 -37.03 15.10
N VAL A 90 -1.89 -37.95 16.06
CA VAL A 90 -2.73 -38.02 17.27
C VAL A 90 -2.45 -36.83 18.19
N ARG A 91 -1.17 -36.52 18.46
CA ARG A 91 -0.78 -35.38 19.30
C ARG A 91 -1.20 -34.05 18.69
N PHE A 92 -1.09 -33.90 17.37
CA PHE A 92 -1.59 -32.72 16.67
C PHE A 92 -3.09 -32.50 16.90
N ARG A 93 -3.92 -33.55 16.72
CA ARG A 93 -5.37 -33.46 16.98
C ARG A 93 -5.69 -33.12 18.43
N GLN A 94 -4.93 -33.67 19.36
CA GLN A 94 -5.09 -33.36 20.78
C GLN A 94 -4.80 -31.88 21.06
N LEU A 95 -3.69 -31.34 20.55
CA LEU A 95 -3.32 -29.93 20.72
C LEU A 95 -4.33 -28.98 20.07
N MET A 96 -4.87 -29.34 18.89
CA MET A 96 -5.98 -28.60 18.27
C MET A 96 -7.20 -28.53 19.20
N PHE A 97 -7.54 -29.64 19.85
CA PHE A 97 -8.68 -29.70 20.76
C PHE A 97 -8.43 -28.94 22.06
N GLU A 98 -7.22 -29.02 22.62
CA GLU A 98 -6.79 -28.23 23.79
C GLU A 98 -6.84 -26.72 23.50
N ALA A 99 -6.35 -26.29 22.34
CA ALA A 99 -6.42 -24.89 21.90
C ALA A 99 -7.87 -24.41 21.73
N TRP A 100 -8.78 -25.27 21.27
CA TRP A 100 -10.20 -24.93 21.20
C TRP A 100 -10.88 -24.88 22.58
N LEU A 101 -10.47 -25.75 23.51
CA LEU A 101 -10.99 -25.80 24.88
C LEU A 101 -10.43 -24.72 25.81
N ASP A 102 -9.49 -23.90 25.34
CA ASP A 102 -8.98 -22.76 26.09
C ASP A 102 -10.13 -21.90 26.62
N GLY A 103 -10.05 -21.51 27.90
CA GLY A 103 -11.14 -20.81 28.58
C GLY A 103 -11.50 -19.48 27.91
N GLY A 104 -10.49 -18.76 27.40
CA GLY A 104 -10.70 -17.50 26.69
C GLY A 104 -11.35 -17.69 25.32
N VAL A 105 -11.02 -18.79 24.64
CA VAL A 105 -11.62 -19.20 23.35
C VAL A 105 -13.07 -19.63 23.53
N GLN A 106 -13.34 -20.53 24.49
CA GLN A 106 -14.69 -21.03 24.77
C GLN A 106 -15.65 -19.90 25.18
N GLN A 107 -15.20 -19.00 26.06
CA GLN A 107 -16.00 -17.84 26.46
C GLN A 107 -16.38 -16.95 25.27
N ALA A 108 -15.43 -16.68 24.37
CA ALA A 108 -15.70 -15.87 23.18
C ALA A 108 -16.62 -16.61 22.20
N PHE A 109 -16.43 -17.91 21.99
CA PHE A 109 -17.28 -18.72 21.12
C PHE A 109 -18.74 -18.74 21.59
N TRP A 110 -18.96 -19.12 22.85
CA TRP A 110 -20.32 -19.17 23.41
C TRP A 110 -20.93 -17.79 23.56
N GLY A 111 -20.15 -16.78 23.94
CA GLY A 111 -20.60 -15.39 24.00
C GLY A 111 -21.09 -14.88 22.64
N ALA A 112 -20.34 -15.13 21.57
CA ALA A 112 -20.74 -14.78 20.21
C ALA A 112 -22.03 -15.50 19.80
N LEU A 113 -22.11 -16.81 20.06
CA LEU A 113 -23.28 -17.61 19.71
C LEU A 113 -24.55 -17.12 20.43
N VAL A 114 -24.46 -16.84 21.73
CA VAL A 114 -25.60 -16.31 22.51
C VAL A 114 -26.05 -14.96 21.97
N LEU A 115 -25.12 -14.03 21.71
CA LEU A 115 -25.44 -12.70 21.19
C LEU A 115 -26.12 -12.77 19.81
N LEU A 116 -25.63 -13.64 18.92
CA LEU A 116 -26.23 -13.85 17.61
C LEU A 116 -27.62 -14.47 17.71
N VAL A 117 -27.80 -15.49 18.56
CA VAL A 117 -29.11 -16.14 18.78
C VAL A 117 -30.11 -15.16 19.37
N VAL A 118 -29.71 -14.36 20.36
CA VAL A 118 -30.57 -13.31 20.94
C VAL A 118 -30.94 -12.26 19.89
N GLY A 119 -29.97 -11.82 19.09
CA GLY A 119 -30.22 -10.87 17.99
C GLY A 119 -31.22 -11.40 16.96
N ILE A 120 -31.07 -12.66 16.54
CA ILE A 120 -32.01 -13.34 15.62
C ILE A 120 -33.39 -13.51 16.27
N ALA A 121 -33.46 -13.89 17.55
CA ALA A 121 -34.72 -14.04 18.26
C ALA A 121 -35.48 -12.70 18.34
N LEU A 122 -34.78 -11.60 18.65
CA LEU A 122 -35.37 -10.26 18.66
C LEU A 122 -35.82 -9.82 17.27
N TYR A 123 -35.04 -10.12 16.23
CA TYR A 123 -35.43 -9.89 14.84
C TYR A 123 -36.76 -10.58 14.52
N LEU A 124 -36.88 -11.88 14.82
CA LEU A 124 -38.11 -12.64 14.57
C LEU A 124 -39.31 -12.14 15.37
N ILE A 125 -39.11 -11.69 16.62
CA ILE A 125 -40.16 -11.11 17.46
C ILE A 125 -40.68 -9.81 16.84
N ILE A 126 -39.78 -8.93 16.41
CA ILE A 126 -40.14 -7.64 15.80
C ILE A 126 -40.81 -7.84 14.45
N GLU A 127 -40.28 -8.73 13.61
CA GLU A 127 -40.88 -9.07 12.31
C GLU A 127 -42.30 -9.64 12.48
N ARG A 128 -42.50 -10.52 13.47
CA ARG A 128 -43.81 -11.07 13.78
C ARG A 128 -44.78 -10.04 14.36
N ALA A 129 -44.29 -9.08 15.16
CA ALA A 129 -45.09 -8.02 15.75
C ALA A 129 -45.49 -6.93 14.74
N ALA A 130 -44.67 -6.69 13.71
CA ALA A 130 -44.93 -5.68 12.68
C ALA A 130 -46.07 -6.06 11.71
N GLY A 131 -46.43 -7.34 11.60
CA GLY A 131 -47.53 -7.81 10.73
C GLY A 131 -47.31 -7.54 9.24
N HIS A 132 -48.38 -7.49 8.43
CA HIS A 132 -48.34 -7.27 6.96
C HIS A 132 -48.11 -5.81 6.53
N THR A 133 -47.74 -4.92 7.44
CA THR A 133 -47.50 -3.52 7.11
C THR A 133 -46.10 -3.36 6.50
N HIS A 134 -45.98 -2.56 5.44
CA HIS A 134 -44.73 -2.35 4.69
C HIS A 134 -43.70 -1.66 5.60
N HIS A 135 -42.88 -2.44 6.31
CA HIS A 135 -41.78 -1.95 7.13
C HIS A 135 -40.48 -2.46 6.51
N ALA A 136 -39.60 -1.56 6.05
CA ALA A 136 -38.28 -1.97 5.64
C ALA A 136 -37.43 -2.36 6.86
N ASN A 137 -36.51 -3.30 6.64
CA ASN A 137 -35.56 -3.74 7.66
C ASN A 137 -34.40 -2.72 7.76
N TYR A 138 -34.29 -2.04 8.90
CA TYR A 138 -33.23 -1.06 9.19
C TYR A 138 -32.16 -1.59 10.15
N MET A 139 -32.00 -2.91 10.28
CA MET A 139 -31.02 -3.52 11.15
C MET A 139 -29.57 -3.26 10.68
N GLY A 140 -29.34 -3.18 9.37
CA GLY A 140 -28.03 -2.98 8.75
C GLY A 140 -27.26 -1.77 9.31
N PRO A 141 -27.87 -0.57 9.35
CA PRO A 141 -27.26 0.62 9.97
C PRO A 141 -26.74 0.41 11.39
N PHE A 142 -27.48 -0.31 12.23
CA PHE A 142 -27.10 -0.60 13.62
C PHE A 142 -26.00 -1.66 13.71
N ILE A 143 -26.06 -2.72 12.91
CA ILE A 143 -24.97 -3.72 12.84
C ILE A 143 -23.66 -3.04 12.46
N ALA A 144 -23.69 -2.26 11.38
CA ALA A 144 -22.51 -1.52 10.90
C ALA A 144 -21.98 -0.58 11.98
N ALA A 145 -22.85 0.20 12.61
CA ALA A 145 -22.46 1.12 13.67
C ALA A 145 -21.83 0.38 14.86
N THR A 146 -22.43 -0.72 15.34
CA THR A 146 -21.90 -1.49 16.46
C THR A 146 -20.53 -2.10 16.13
N VAL A 147 -20.36 -2.70 14.96
CA VAL A 147 -19.06 -3.26 14.54
C VAL A 147 -18.00 -2.17 14.46
N LEU A 148 -18.32 -1.03 13.84
CA LEU A 148 -17.41 0.11 13.73
C LEU A 148 -17.04 0.70 15.10
N LEU A 149 -17.99 0.80 16.03
CA LEU A 149 -17.75 1.24 17.41
C LEU A 149 -16.83 0.25 18.16
N LEU A 150 -17.01 -1.06 17.98
CA LEU A 150 -16.14 -2.06 18.57
C LEU A 150 -14.71 -1.96 18.01
N VAL A 151 -14.57 -1.82 16.69
CA VAL A 151 -13.26 -1.60 16.06
C VAL A 151 -12.60 -0.34 16.59
N ALA A 152 -13.34 0.77 16.68
CA ALA A 152 -12.84 2.03 17.22
C ALA A 152 -12.41 1.89 18.69
N ALA A 153 -13.21 1.21 19.52
CA ALA A 153 -12.89 0.98 20.92
C ALA A 153 -11.66 0.07 21.09
N SER A 154 -11.55 -1.01 20.30
CA SER A 154 -10.40 -1.92 20.34
C SER A 154 -9.12 -1.23 19.88
N LEU A 155 -9.15 -0.48 18.79
CA LEU A 155 -8.00 0.28 18.31
C LEU A 155 -7.61 1.39 19.29
N GLY A 156 -8.59 2.13 19.83
CA GLY A 156 -8.36 3.16 20.84
C GLY A 156 -7.75 2.60 22.13
N TRP A 157 -8.23 1.44 22.58
CA TRP A 157 -7.68 0.77 23.76
C TRP A 157 -6.25 0.25 23.52
N LEU A 158 -5.99 -0.37 22.36
CA LEU A 158 -4.67 -0.87 22.00
C LEU A 158 -3.66 0.29 21.90
N THR A 159 -3.99 1.33 21.14
CA THR A 159 -3.13 2.51 20.98
C THR A 159 -2.82 3.17 22.32
N TRP A 160 -3.83 3.34 23.18
CA TRP A 160 -3.63 3.88 24.52
C TRP A 160 -2.66 3.01 25.34
N THR A 161 -2.85 1.70 25.33
CA THR A 161 -2.03 0.76 26.10
C THR A 161 -0.57 0.78 25.64
N GLU A 162 -0.33 0.78 24.33
CA GLU A 162 1.01 0.83 23.76
C GLU A 162 1.71 2.17 24.01
N ILE A 163 0.99 3.30 23.89
CA ILE A 163 1.54 4.62 24.22
C ILE A 163 1.96 4.68 25.69
N GLN A 164 1.13 4.14 26.61
CA GLN A 164 1.46 4.10 28.04
C GLN A 164 2.71 3.25 28.31
N LYS A 165 2.84 2.12 27.62
CA LYS A 165 4.02 1.25 27.72
C LYS A 165 5.28 1.96 27.21
N ALA A 166 5.20 2.60 26.04
CA ALA A 166 6.30 3.38 25.49
C ALA A 166 6.70 4.54 26.41
N TYR A 167 5.73 5.18 27.07
CA TYR A 167 5.97 6.23 28.05
C TYR A 167 6.73 5.71 29.28
N ALA A 168 6.34 4.54 29.79
CA ALA A 168 7.02 3.89 30.92
C ALA A 168 8.47 3.53 30.58
N GLU A 169 8.71 2.92 29.42
CA GLU A 169 10.06 2.52 28.96
C GLU A 169 11.00 3.72 28.78
N ALA A 170 10.52 4.82 28.19
CA ALA A 170 11.35 6.00 27.99
C ALA A 170 11.61 6.79 29.30
N LEU A 171 10.68 6.76 30.26
CA LEU A 171 10.90 7.29 31.59
C LEU A 171 12.02 6.54 32.33
N GLU A 172 12.09 5.21 32.17
CA GLU A 172 13.16 4.37 32.69
C GLU A 172 14.51 4.63 31.99
N ALA A 173 14.49 4.95 30.70
CA ALA A 173 15.69 5.28 29.91
C ALA A 173 16.23 6.70 30.15
N GLY A 174 15.48 7.57 30.85
CA GLY A 174 15.82 8.98 31.03
C GLY A 174 15.76 9.82 29.74
N GLU A 175 15.06 9.32 28.71
CA GLU A 175 14.87 10.01 27.43
C GLU A 175 13.63 10.92 27.49
N GLY A 176 13.72 12.12 26.91
CA GLY A 176 12.56 13.00 26.75
C GLY A 176 11.64 12.48 25.65
N LEU A 177 10.39 12.16 25.99
CA LEU A 177 9.40 11.68 25.02
C LEU A 177 8.84 12.85 24.19
N GLU A 178 9.28 12.95 22.94
CA GLU A 178 8.69 13.84 21.93
C GLU A 178 7.43 13.24 21.25
N ILE A 179 6.88 12.13 21.77
CA ILE A 179 5.73 11.42 21.17
C ILE A 179 4.54 12.37 20.93
N TRP A 180 4.24 13.27 21.86
CA TRP A 180 3.13 14.21 21.69
C TRP A 180 3.36 15.20 20.55
N SER A 181 4.61 15.64 20.32
CA SER A 181 4.94 16.48 19.18
C SER A 181 4.74 15.74 17.86
N GLN A 182 5.09 14.46 17.80
CA GLN A 182 4.85 13.59 16.65
C GLN A 182 3.37 13.40 16.38
N ILE A 183 2.60 13.05 17.41
CA ILE A 183 1.16 12.86 17.31
C ILE A 183 0.50 14.13 16.77
N VAL A 184 0.88 15.30 17.28
CA VAL A 184 0.36 16.60 16.81
C VAL A 184 0.77 16.86 15.36
N THR A 185 2.04 16.63 14.99
CA THR A 185 2.54 16.89 13.64
C THR A 185 1.86 15.98 12.61
N ILE A 186 1.84 14.67 12.86
CA ILE A 186 1.20 13.70 11.97
C ILE A 186 -0.31 13.97 11.88
N SER A 187 -0.96 14.29 13.01
CA SER A 187 -2.41 14.60 13.02
C SER A 187 -2.74 15.90 12.28
N ALA A 188 -1.90 16.93 12.40
CA ALA A 188 -2.03 18.13 11.59
C ALA A 188 -1.90 17.78 10.10
N GLY A 189 -1.00 16.87 9.74
CA GLY A 189 -0.87 16.38 8.37
C GLY A 189 -2.13 15.68 7.84
N PHE A 190 -2.74 14.78 8.61
CA PHE A 190 -4.03 14.17 8.25
C PHE A 190 -5.15 15.21 8.11
N PHE A 191 -5.17 16.22 8.98
CA PHE A 191 -6.14 17.31 8.88
C PHE A 191 -5.95 18.15 7.62
N LEU A 192 -4.69 18.43 7.22
CA LEU A 192 -4.40 19.07 5.94
C LEU A 192 -4.87 18.23 4.75
N LEU A 193 -4.70 16.90 4.79
CA LEU A 193 -5.21 16.02 3.74
C LEU A 193 -6.75 16.05 3.64
N LEU A 194 -7.46 16.12 4.77
CA LEU A 194 -8.92 16.27 4.79
C LEU A 194 -9.37 17.59 4.16
N ILE A 195 -8.70 18.71 4.49
CA ILE A 195 -8.99 20.02 3.87
C ILE A 195 -8.64 19.98 2.37
N ALA A 196 -7.53 19.36 2.01
CA ALA A 196 -7.10 19.24 0.62
C ALA A 196 -8.13 18.46 -0.21
N TRP A 197 -8.62 17.35 0.32
CA TRP A 197 -9.70 16.58 -0.30
C TRP A 197 -10.97 17.42 -0.44
N TRP A 198 -11.38 18.15 0.60
CA TRP A 198 -12.56 19.00 0.54
C TRP A 198 -12.45 20.12 -0.52
N LEU A 199 -11.26 20.72 -0.66
CA LEU A 199 -11.00 21.73 -1.70
C LEU A 199 -10.94 21.15 -3.11
N TRP A 200 -10.43 19.93 -3.24
CA TRP A 200 -10.37 19.20 -4.50
C TRP A 200 -11.77 18.77 -4.96
N ASP A 201 -12.56 18.19 -4.06
CA ASP A 201 -13.90 17.67 -4.32
C ASP A 201 -14.86 18.78 -4.77
N GLY A 202 -14.75 19.99 -4.21
CA GLY A 202 -15.53 21.14 -4.65
C GLY A 202 -14.92 21.96 -5.78
N ALA A 203 -13.87 21.48 -6.47
CA ALA A 203 -13.20 22.26 -7.51
C ALA A 203 -13.99 22.31 -8.83
N ASP A 204 -14.76 21.26 -9.12
CA ASP A 204 -15.59 21.10 -10.32
C ASP A 204 -16.90 21.91 -10.28
N GLU A 205 -17.39 22.25 -9.08
CA GLU A 205 -18.58 23.09 -8.88
C GLU A 205 -18.32 24.60 -9.12
N GLN A 206 -17.09 25.00 -9.43
CA GLN A 206 -16.69 26.40 -9.64
C GLN A 206 -17.08 26.91 -11.04
N LEU A 207 -17.77 28.05 -11.10
CA LEU A 207 -18.17 28.70 -12.37
C LEU A 207 -17.02 29.48 -13.06
N SER A 208 -15.88 29.65 -12.40
CA SER A 208 -14.75 30.47 -12.90
C SER A 208 -13.46 29.66 -12.95
N ASP A 209 -12.81 29.65 -14.12
CA ASP A 209 -11.54 28.94 -14.37
C ASP A 209 -10.44 29.33 -13.37
N TYR A 210 -10.34 30.63 -13.01
CA TYR A 210 -9.36 31.10 -12.04
C TYR A 210 -9.62 30.57 -10.63
N ALA A 211 -10.89 30.50 -10.23
CA ALA A 211 -11.27 30.00 -8.91
C ALA A 211 -11.08 28.48 -8.82
N MET A 212 -11.33 27.76 -9.91
CA MET A 212 -11.01 26.34 -10.04
C MET A 212 -9.49 26.10 -9.91
N VAL A 213 -8.67 26.81 -10.69
CA VAL A 213 -7.20 26.67 -10.65
C VAL A 213 -6.65 27.04 -9.26
N ALA A 214 -7.18 28.09 -8.63
CA ALA A 214 -6.76 28.48 -7.28
C ALA A 214 -7.10 27.41 -6.24
N ARG A 215 -8.29 26.78 -6.32
CA ARG A 215 -8.66 25.66 -5.44
C ARG A 215 -7.80 24.44 -5.65
N LEU A 216 -7.56 24.04 -6.90
CA LEU A 216 -6.68 22.91 -7.23
C LEU A 216 -5.24 23.17 -6.76
N GLY A 217 -4.73 24.38 -6.96
CA GLY A 217 -3.42 24.80 -6.46
C GLY A 217 -3.35 24.75 -4.93
N ALA A 218 -4.37 25.27 -4.24
CA ALA A 218 -4.46 25.19 -2.77
C ALA A 218 -4.53 23.73 -2.27
N ALA A 219 -5.34 22.89 -2.91
CA ALA A 219 -5.43 21.47 -2.61
C ALA A 219 -4.07 20.78 -2.79
N ALA A 220 -3.36 21.04 -3.89
CA ALA A 220 -2.02 20.49 -4.12
C ALA A 220 -1.01 20.92 -3.05
N VAL A 221 -1.00 22.21 -2.66
CA VAL A 221 -0.13 22.72 -1.59
C VAL A 221 -0.43 22.03 -0.26
N LEU A 222 -1.71 21.84 0.07
CA LEU A 222 -2.14 21.18 1.31
C LEU A 222 -1.85 19.67 1.28
N LEU A 223 -1.95 19.00 0.12
CA LEU A 223 -1.52 17.61 -0.04
C LEU A 223 -0.03 17.46 0.24
N VAL A 224 0.80 18.32 -0.35
CA VAL A 224 2.25 18.33 -0.11
C VAL A 224 2.54 18.63 1.36
N GLY A 225 1.90 19.65 1.94
CA GLY A 225 2.05 19.98 3.36
C GLY A 225 1.62 18.83 4.28
N GLY A 226 0.51 18.18 3.97
CA GLY A 226 0.03 16.99 4.69
C GLY A 226 1.04 15.85 4.65
N TRP A 227 1.58 15.55 3.47
CA TRP A 227 2.63 14.54 3.31
C TRP A 227 3.92 14.89 4.06
N VAL A 228 4.35 16.16 4.01
CA VAL A 228 5.53 16.67 4.74
C VAL A 228 5.39 16.50 6.25
N LEU A 229 4.20 16.78 6.80
CA LEU A 229 3.94 16.65 8.23
C LEU A 229 3.78 15.19 8.66
N ILE A 230 3.07 14.36 7.89
CA ILE A 230 2.92 12.92 8.17
C ILE A 230 4.27 12.21 8.12
N GLY A 231 5.12 12.58 7.16
CA GLY A 231 6.48 12.05 7.05
C GLY A 231 7.48 12.61 8.06
N GLU A 232 7.04 13.48 8.98
CA GLU A 232 7.87 14.17 9.98
C GLU A 232 9.11 14.87 9.41
N LEU A 233 9.06 15.30 8.15
CA LEU A 233 10.22 15.84 7.44
C LEU A 233 10.88 17.02 8.16
N PRO A 234 10.15 17.99 8.74
CA PRO A 234 10.78 19.08 9.49
C PRO A 234 11.63 18.58 10.66
N ARG A 235 11.18 17.52 11.34
CA ARG A 235 11.89 16.91 12.46
C ARG A 235 13.12 16.16 12.01
N ILE A 236 12.98 15.32 10.98
CA ILE A 236 14.11 14.54 10.43
C ILE A 236 15.20 15.49 9.90
N ILE A 237 14.80 16.57 9.23
CA ILE A 237 15.73 17.60 8.73
C ILE A 237 16.39 18.34 9.90
N ALA A 238 15.64 18.72 10.94
CA ALA A 238 16.18 19.41 12.13
C ALA A 238 17.16 18.53 12.93
N GLN A 239 16.92 17.22 12.99
CA GLN A 239 17.81 16.25 13.63
C GLN A 239 19.08 15.96 12.80
N GLY A 240 19.11 16.37 11.53
CA GLY A 240 20.28 16.21 10.67
C GLY A 240 20.61 14.76 10.34
N ASP A 241 19.60 13.88 10.26
CA ASP A 241 19.81 12.47 10.01
C ASP A 241 20.41 12.24 8.61
N LYS A 242 21.65 11.75 8.58
CA LYS A 242 22.39 11.46 7.34
C LYS A 242 21.82 10.25 6.61
N GLU A 243 21.24 9.28 7.32
CA GLU A 243 20.68 8.07 6.71
C GLU A 243 19.44 8.39 5.87
N TRP A 244 18.61 9.34 6.34
CA TRP A 244 17.44 9.80 5.60
C TRP A 244 17.80 10.37 4.22
N TRP A 245 18.84 11.21 4.16
CA TRP A 245 19.33 11.77 2.89
C TRP A 245 19.85 10.70 1.94
N VAL A 246 20.53 9.67 2.46
CA VAL A 246 20.99 8.53 1.66
C VAL A 246 19.80 7.75 1.08
N GLY A 247 18.77 7.49 1.90
CA GLY A 247 17.55 6.83 1.46
C GLY A 247 16.78 7.63 0.40
N LEU A 248 16.66 8.95 0.59
CA LEU A 248 16.02 9.84 -0.39
C LEU A 248 16.79 9.85 -1.72
N GLN A 249 18.12 9.97 -1.67
CA GLN A 249 18.97 9.92 -2.87
C GLN A 249 18.83 8.58 -3.61
N ALA A 250 18.81 7.46 -2.88
CA ALA A 250 18.61 6.14 -3.48
C ALA A 250 17.24 6.04 -4.18
N THR A 251 16.18 6.56 -3.57
CA THR A 251 14.83 6.61 -4.18
C THR A 251 14.83 7.48 -5.45
N VAL A 252 15.43 8.67 -5.42
CA VAL A 252 15.53 9.54 -6.60
C VAL A 252 16.29 8.86 -7.73
N TRP A 253 17.47 8.30 -7.43
CA TRP A 253 18.25 7.57 -8.43
C TRP A 253 17.51 6.37 -8.99
N TYR A 254 16.80 5.61 -8.13
CA TYR A 254 15.98 4.49 -8.55
C TYR A 254 14.85 4.95 -9.49
N SER A 255 14.06 5.96 -9.12
CA SER A 255 12.95 6.45 -9.93
C SER A 255 13.42 7.00 -11.28
N VAL A 256 14.45 7.85 -11.28
CA VAL A 256 15.01 8.44 -12.51
C VAL A 256 15.68 7.39 -13.39
N GLY A 257 16.31 6.36 -12.80
CA GLY A 257 16.96 5.30 -13.55
C GLY A 257 15.99 4.27 -14.12
N THR A 258 14.90 3.96 -13.42
CA THR A 258 13.96 2.90 -13.81
C THR A 258 12.81 3.39 -14.67
N VAL A 259 12.11 4.46 -14.29
CA VAL A 259 10.86 4.88 -14.95
C VAL A 259 11.10 5.27 -16.41
N PRO A 260 12.00 6.23 -16.73
CA PRO A 260 12.25 6.61 -18.13
C PRO A 260 12.79 5.44 -18.96
N THR A 261 13.66 4.62 -18.37
CA THR A 261 14.26 3.46 -19.05
C THR A 261 13.20 2.41 -19.38
N GLN A 262 12.32 2.09 -18.44
CA GLN A 262 11.19 1.18 -18.66
C GLN A 262 10.28 1.71 -19.75
N LEU A 263 9.85 2.98 -19.66
CA LEU A 263 8.96 3.58 -20.66
C LEU A 263 9.60 3.58 -22.06
N ALA A 264 10.88 3.96 -22.16
CA ALA A 264 11.60 3.99 -23.43
C ALA A 264 11.75 2.60 -24.05
N ILE A 265 12.19 1.60 -23.27
CA ILE A 265 12.35 0.22 -23.77
C ILE A 265 11.00 -0.37 -24.13
N SER A 266 9.98 -0.19 -23.30
CA SER A 266 8.64 -0.72 -23.54
C SER A 266 7.96 -0.09 -24.74
N LEU A 267 8.10 1.22 -24.94
CA LEU A 267 7.58 1.91 -26.13
C LEU A 267 8.30 1.42 -27.39
N LEU A 268 9.63 1.23 -27.34
CA LEU A 268 10.40 0.68 -28.44
C LEU A 268 9.93 -0.74 -28.79
N LEU A 269 9.80 -1.61 -27.79
CA LEU A 269 9.31 -2.98 -27.98
C LEU A 269 7.87 -2.99 -28.50
N ALA A 270 6.99 -2.12 -27.97
CA ALA A 270 5.62 -2.02 -28.42
C ALA A 270 5.55 -1.57 -29.89
N ALA A 271 6.31 -0.56 -30.29
CA ALA A 271 6.36 -0.08 -31.66
C ALA A 271 6.89 -1.14 -32.64
N LEU A 272 7.86 -1.95 -32.22
CA LEU A 272 8.37 -3.08 -32.99
C LEU A 272 7.31 -4.19 -33.12
N LEU A 273 6.71 -4.60 -32.00
CA LEU A 273 5.77 -5.73 -31.91
C LEU A 273 4.37 -5.41 -32.44
N PHE A 274 4.03 -4.13 -32.59
CA PHE A 274 2.77 -3.68 -33.17
C PHE A 274 2.65 -4.03 -34.65
N GLN A 275 3.78 -4.15 -35.37
CA GLN A 275 3.80 -4.61 -36.75
C GLN A 275 3.37 -6.09 -36.84
N ASP A 276 2.80 -6.53 -37.97
CA ASP A 276 2.41 -7.94 -38.19
C ASP A 276 3.60 -8.90 -38.31
N LEU A 277 4.30 -9.08 -37.20
CA LEU A 277 5.37 -10.03 -37.01
C LEU A 277 4.82 -11.46 -36.92
N ARG A 278 5.44 -12.37 -37.67
CA ARG A 278 5.24 -13.81 -37.50
C ARG A 278 5.83 -14.23 -36.14
N GLY A 279 5.05 -14.92 -35.32
CA GLY A 279 5.50 -15.39 -33.99
C GLY A 279 5.18 -14.45 -32.81
N LYS A 280 4.28 -13.46 -32.97
CA LYS A 280 3.83 -12.56 -31.89
C LYS A 280 3.57 -13.27 -30.55
N GLY A 281 2.89 -14.42 -30.57
CA GLY A 281 2.57 -15.18 -29.36
C GLY A 281 3.80 -15.62 -28.54
N PHE A 282 4.87 -16.05 -29.19
CA PHE A 282 6.11 -16.45 -28.51
C PHE A 282 6.78 -15.24 -27.84
N PHE A 283 6.92 -14.13 -28.56
CA PHE A 283 7.49 -12.90 -27.98
C PHE A 283 6.69 -12.41 -26.79
N ARG A 284 5.34 -12.48 -26.86
CA ARG A 284 4.45 -12.15 -25.73
C ARG A 284 4.75 -12.96 -24.49
N ILE A 285 5.01 -14.25 -24.63
CA ILE A 285 5.36 -15.11 -23.50
C ILE A 285 6.71 -14.68 -22.92
N VAL A 286 7.74 -14.53 -23.77
CA VAL A 286 9.11 -14.25 -23.34
C VAL A 286 9.22 -12.96 -22.54
N TYR A 287 8.66 -11.85 -23.02
CA TYR A 287 8.78 -10.58 -22.30
C TYR A 287 7.85 -10.50 -21.08
N PHE A 288 6.80 -11.34 -20.99
CA PHE A 288 5.82 -11.29 -19.91
C PHE A 288 6.15 -12.23 -18.75
N ILE A 289 6.96 -13.26 -18.99
CA ILE A 289 7.49 -14.16 -17.95
C ILE A 289 8.07 -13.40 -16.73
N PRO A 290 8.92 -12.37 -16.89
CA PRO A 290 9.49 -11.63 -15.76
C PRO A 290 8.44 -11.07 -14.80
N TYR A 291 7.33 -10.57 -15.35
CA TYR A 291 6.26 -9.96 -14.57
C TYR A 291 5.43 -10.98 -13.80
N VAL A 292 5.28 -12.20 -14.34
CA VAL A 292 4.47 -13.28 -13.74
C VAL A 292 5.28 -14.12 -12.75
N ALA A 293 6.61 -14.11 -12.88
CA ALA A 293 7.47 -14.95 -12.06
C ALA A 293 7.46 -14.51 -10.57
N PRO A 294 7.54 -15.46 -9.62
CA PRO A 294 7.52 -15.13 -8.19
C PRO A 294 8.73 -14.26 -7.80
N PHE A 295 8.45 -13.08 -7.25
CA PHE A 295 9.44 -12.07 -6.88
C PHE A 295 10.60 -12.62 -6.03
N VAL A 296 10.30 -13.43 -5.02
CA VAL A 296 11.32 -14.01 -4.12
C VAL A 296 12.26 -14.95 -4.89
N GLY A 297 11.71 -15.73 -5.82
CA GLY A 297 12.48 -16.69 -6.60
C GLY A 297 13.39 -16.00 -7.62
N THR A 298 12.86 -15.02 -8.37
CA THR A 298 13.63 -14.27 -9.36
C THR A 298 14.71 -13.39 -8.69
N ALA A 299 14.41 -12.78 -7.54
CA ALA A 299 15.41 -12.04 -6.76
C ALA A 299 16.58 -12.94 -6.31
N ALA A 300 16.31 -14.18 -5.90
CA ALA A 300 17.35 -15.14 -5.52
C ALA A 300 18.26 -15.49 -6.72
N ILE A 301 17.68 -15.66 -7.91
CA ILE A 301 18.44 -15.88 -9.15
C ILE A 301 19.31 -14.66 -9.47
N PHE A 302 18.74 -13.45 -9.43
CA PHE A 302 19.50 -12.22 -9.66
C PHE A 302 20.66 -12.04 -8.67
N ARG A 303 20.46 -12.39 -7.39
CA ARG A 303 21.53 -12.38 -6.38
C ARG A 303 22.68 -13.33 -6.73
N ILE A 304 22.40 -14.47 -7.35
CA ILE A 304 23.44 -15.41 -7.81
C ILE A 304 24.14 -14.86 -9.06
N LEU A 305 23.38 -14.36 -10.04
CA LEU A 305 23.89 -13.79 -11.29
C LEU A 305 24.87 -12.64 -11.02
N PHE A 306 24.47 -11.72 -10.14
CA PHE A 306 25.24 -10.54 -9.74
C PHE A 306 26.01 -10.75 -8.43
N SER A 307 26.30 -12.00 -8.05
CA SER A 307 27.13 -12.22 -6.85
C SER A 307 28.53 -11.65 -7.04
N ASN A 308 29.17 -11.20 -5.95
CA ASN A 308 30.51 -10.60 -5.97
C ASN A 308 31.64 -11.59 -6.29
N ARG A 309 31.29 -12.85 -6.62
CA ARG A 309 32.27 -13.89 -6.93
C ARG A 309 32.86 -13.60 -8.32
N PRO A 310 34.18 -13.77 -8.53
CA PRO A 310 34.78 -13.60 -9.85
C PRO A 310 34.17 -14.50 -10.92
N ASN A 311 33.77 -15.72 -10.53
CA ASN A 311 33.11 -16.71 -11.38
C ASN A 311 31.58 -16.58 -11.43
N ALA A 312 31.00 -15.50 -10.88
CA ALA A 312 29.57 -15.24 -11.05
C ALA A 312 29.27 -15.07 -12.55
N PRO A 313 28.07 -15.46 -13.04
CA PRO A 313 27.75 -15.40 -14.47
C PRO A 313 27.99 -14.01 -15.09
N ILE A 314 27.57 -12.93 -14.42
CA ILE A 314 27.76 -11.57 -14.92
C ILE A 314 29.23 -11.14 -14.87
N ASN A 315 29.96 -11.49 -13.81
CA ASN A 315 31.40 -11.19 -13.72
C ASN A 315 32.22 -12.00 -14.73
N SER A 316 31.83 -13.24 -15.01
CA SER A 316 32.46 -14.09 -16.02
C SER A 316 32.21 -13.53 -17.43
N PHE A 317 31.00 -13.02 -17.67
CA PHE A 317 30.67 -12.32 -18.90
C PHE A 317 31.54 -11.06 -19.06
N ILE A 318 31.67 -10.21 -18.03
CA ILE A 318 32.56 -9.04 -18.08
C ILE A 318 34.02 -9.44 -18.33
N GLY A 319 34.49 -10.49 -17.64
CA GLY A 319 35.84 -11.02 -17.80
C GLY A 319 36.13 -11.50 -19.22
N ALA A 320 35.13 -12.03 -19.93
CA ALA A 320 35.27 -12.43 -21.33
C ALA A 320 35.55 -11.24 -22.27
N PHE A 321 35.14 -10.03 -21.89
CA PHE A 321 35.45 -8.78 -22.61
C PHE A 321 36.66 -8.03 -22.04
N GLY A 322 37.44 -8.67 -21.16
CA GLY A 322 38.65 -8.10 -20.56
C GLY A 322 38.42 -7.16 -19.38
N GLY A 323 37.20 -7.08 -18.84
CA GLY A 323 36.91 -6.28 -17.65
C GLY A 323 37.26 -7.00 -16.34
N SER A 324 37.52 -6.22 -15.28
CA SER A 324 37.72 -6.75 -13.93
C SER A 324 36.40 -7.16 -13.28
N SER A 325 36.44 -8.18 -12.42
CA SER A 325 35.27 -8.58 -11.63
C SER A 325 34.81 -7.45 -10.71
N LEU A 326 33.51 -7.15 -10.72
CA LEU A 326 32.91 -6.08 -9.92
C LEU A 326 32.25 -6.64 -8.66
N GLN A 327 32.26 -5.83 -7.59
CA GLN A 327 31.56 -6.13 -6.34
C GLN A 327 30.12 -5.62 -6.35
N TRP A 328 29.35 -6.06 -7.35
CA TRP A 328 27.97 -5.62 -7.61
C TRP A 328 27.10 -5.36 -6.39
N LEU A 329 27.11 -6.23 -5.38
CA LEU A 329 26.23 -6.13 -4.21
C LEU A 329 26.87 -5.46 -2.99
N ASN A 330 28.20 -5.37 -2.96
CA ASN A 330 28.93 -4.87 -1.79
C ASN A 330 29.77 -3.62 -2.10
N GLU A 331 29.61 -3.02 -3.28
CA GLU A 331 30.31 -1.80 -3.65
C GLU A 331 29.55 -0.58 -3.12
N PRO A 332 30.07 0.13 -2.10
CA PRO A 332 29.42 1.33 -1.57
C PRO A 332 29.62 2.54 -2.48
N THR A 333 30.60 2.50 -3.38
CA THR A 333 30.96 3.61 -4.27
C THR A 333 29.90 3.81 -5.35
N GLY A 334 29.54 5.08 -5.60
CA GLY A 334 28.61 5.43 -6.68
C GLY A 334 29.21 5.16 -8.06
N LEU A 335 28.36 4.79 -9.02
CA LEU A 335 28.73 4.40 -10.37
C LEU A 335 29.56 5.48 -11.08
N PHE A 336 29.20 6.75 -10.95
CA PHE A 336 29.92 7.83 -11.62
C PHE A 336 31.31 8.04 -11.03
N GLN A 337 31.44 7.88 -9.71
CA GLN A 337 32.74 7.90 -9.04
C GLN A 337 33.62 6.71 -9.48
N LEU A 338 33.04 5.53 -9.67
CA LEU A 338 33.76 4.35 -10.15
C LEU A 338 34.25 4.54 -11.60
N LEU A 339 33.43 5.15 -12.46
CA LEU A 339 33.76 5.41 -13.87
C LEU A 339 34.81 6.51 -14.06
N LEU A 340 34.76 7.57 -13.25
CA LEU A 340 35.71 8.69 -13.31
C LEU A 340 37.04 8.38 -12.61
N GLY A 341 37.09 7.28 -11.86
CA GLY A 341 38.26 6.85 -11.10
C GLY A 341 38.60 7.77 -9.94
N ASN A 342 39.73 7.50 -9.27
CA ASN A 342 40.16 8.23 -8.07
C ASN A 342 40.73 9.63 -8.36
N SER A 343 40.78 10.04 -9.63
CA SER A 343 41.34 11.32 -10.06
C SER A 343 40.40 12.50 -9.79
N VAL A 344 39.09 12.25 -9.68
CA VAL A 344 38.07 13.27 -9.39
C VAL A 344 37.22 12.78 -8.23
N THR A 345 37.20 13.50 -7.11
CA THR A 345 36.33 13.20 -5.96
C THR A 345 35.00 13.91 -6.12
N LEU A 346 33.94 13.16 -6.40
CA LEU A 346 32.58 13.69 -6.47
C LEU A 346 31.95 13.77 -5.08
N PRO A 347 31.15 14.82 -4.79
CA PRO A 347 30.28 14.84 -3.63
C PRO A 347 29.32 13.64 -3.62
N THR A 348 28.93 13.16 -2.44
CA THR A 348 28.06 11.97 -2.29
C THR A 348 26.78 12.03 -3.12
N TRP A 349 26.15 13.21 -3.22
CA TRP A 349 24.94 13.42 -4.02
C TRP A 349 25.17 13.31 -5.53
N ALA A 350 26.39 13.57 -6.00
CA ALA A 350 26.79 13.53 -7.40
C ALA A 350 27.52 12.23 -7.78
N ALA A 351 27.88 11.39 -6.82
CA ALA A 351 28.61 10.13 -7.04
C ALA A 351 27.80 9.09 -7.84
N GLY A 352 26.49 9.28 -7.94
CA GLY A 352 25.57 8.38 -8.65
C GLY A 352 25.12 7.18 -7.82
N PRO A 353 24.29 6.29 -8.40
CA PRO A 353 23.79 5.11 -7.70
C PRO A 353 24.92 4.12 -7.41
N SER A 354 24.86 3.42 -6.27
CA SER A 354 25.77 2.29 -6.00
C SER A 354 25.55 1.15 -6.99
N LEU A 355 26.53 0.26 -7.16
CA LEU A 355 26.36 -0.90 -8.04
C LEU A 355 25.19 -1.78 -7.58
N ALA A 356 24.95 -1.88 -6.26
CA ALA A 356 23.83 -2.65 -5.73
C ALA A 356 22.50 -2.04 -6.18
N LEU A 357 22.38 -0.71 -6.14
CA LEU A 357 21.20 -0.02 -6.63
C LEU A 357 21.02 -0.20 -8.14
N VAL A 358 22.12 -0.20 -8.92
CA VAL A 358 22.06 -0.49 -10.36
C VAL A 358 21.52 -1.90 -10.63
N VAL A 359 21.93 -2.91 -9.87
CA VAL A 359 21.37 -4.28 -9.99
C VAL A 359 19.87 -4.28 -9.71
N ILE A 360 19.43 -3.55 -8.68
CA ILE A 360 18.00 -3.42 -8.35
C ILE A 360 17.25 -2.69 -9.47
N MET A 361 17.83 -1.64 -10.08
CA MET A 361 17.24 -0.96 -11.23
C MET A 361 17.11 -1.89 -12.43
N ILE A 362 18.15 -2.67 -12.76
CA ILE A 362 18.12 -3.66 -13.85
C ILE A 362 17.02 -4.69 -13.62
N TYR A 363 16.91 -5.20 -12.38
CA TYR A 363 15.87 -6.14 -12.00
C TYR A 363 14.46 -5.54 -12.11
N GLY A 364 14.26 -4.30 -11.64
CA GLY A 364 12.99 -3.59 -11.77
C GLY A 364 12.62 -3.36 -13.23
N VAL A 365 13.57 -2.87 -14.03
CA VAL A 365 13.41 -2.69 -15.48
C VAL A 365 13.01 -4.02 -16.13
N TRP A 366 13.77 -5.10 -15.93
CA TRP A 366 13.48 -6.42 -16.49
C TRP A 366 12.08 -6.96 -16.12
N THR A 367 11.66 -6.75 -14.86
CA THR A 367 10.33 -7.17 -14.37
C THR A 367 9.19 -6.43 -15.07
N TYR A 368 9.29 -5.10 -15.21
CA TYR A 368 8.17 -4.26 -15.65
C TYR A 368 8.14 -3.94 -17.14
N ILE A 369 9.24 -4.11 -17.89
CA ILE A 369 9.27 -3.84 -19.33
C ILE A 369 8.13 -4.57 -20.05
N GLY A 370 7.86 -5.82 -19.68
CA GLY A 370 6.86 -6.65 -20.34
C GLY A 370 5.43 -6.15 -20.17
N PHE A 371 5.07 -5.81 -18.94
CA PHE A 371 3.77 -5.22 -18.61
C PHE A 371 3.57 -3.89 -19.35
N ASN A 372 4.53 -2.98 -19.23
CA ASN A 372 4.48 -1.67 -19.88
C ASN A 372 4.42 -1.79 -21.42
N THR A 373 5.07 -2.79 -22.02
CA THR A 373 4.99 -3.05 -23.47
C THR A 373 3.57 -3.38 -23.90
N VAL A 374 2.83 -4.18 -23.10
CA VAL A 374 1.43 -4.52 -23.39
C VAL A 374 0.54 -3.30 -23.31
N VAL A 375 0.73 -2.47 -22.28
CA VAL A 375 0.02 -1.21 -22.10
C VAL A 375 0.24 -0.28 -23.30
N PHE A 376 1.51 -0.09 -23.72
CA PHE A 376 1.82 0.70 -24.91
C PHE A 376 1.26 0.12 -26.21
N MET A 377 1.25 -1.21 -26.39
CA MET A 377 0.64 -1.83 -27.56
C MET A 377 -0.88 -1.58 -27.61
N ALA A 378 -1.56 -1.62 -26.47
CA ALA A 378 -2.98 -1.28 -26.39
C ALA A 378 -3.22 0.20 -26.74
N GLY A 379 -2.39 1.10 -26.19
CA GLY A 379 -2.41 2.53 -26.53
C GLY A 379 -2.19 2.77 -28.03
N LEU A 380 -1.17 2.15 -28.62
CA LEU A 380 -0.89 2.24 -30.06
C LEU A 380 -2.06 1.71 -30.91
N GLY A 381 -2.72 0.65 -30.45
CA GLY A 381 -3.90 0.09 -31.10
C GLY A 381 -5.13 0.99 -31.09
N SER A 382 -5.21 1.94 -30.16
CA SER A 382 -6.32 2.90 -30.08
C SER A 382 -6.20 4.05 -31.08
N ILE A 383 -5.01 4.28 -31.65
CA ILE A 383 -4.76 5.39 -32.58
C ILE A 383 -5.30 5.02 -33.98
N PRO A 384 -6.26 5.79 -34.55
CA PRO A 384 -6.80 5.50 -35.88
C PRO A 384 -5.72 5.59 -36.97
N ARG A 385 -5.70 4.62 -37.89
CA ARG A 385 -4.74 4.59 -39.02
C ARG A 385 -4.87 5.80 -39.94
N THR A 386 -6.07 6.37 -40.05
CA THR A 386 -6.37 7.54 -40.87
C THR A 386 -5.51 8.76 -40.50
N VAL A 387 -5.13 8.91 -39.22
CA VAL A 387 -4.26 10.01 -38.78
C VAL A 387 -2.83 9.85 -39.31
N TYR A 388 -2.33 8.61 -39.37
CA TYR A 388 -1.02 8.32 -39.97
C TYR A 388 -1.04 8.49 -41.49
N GLU A 389 -2.13 8.12 -42.16
CA GLU A 389 -2.31 8.30 -43.60
C GLU A 389 -2.38 9.79 -43.97
N ALA A 390 -3.15 10.59 -43.22
CA ALA A 390 -3.21 12.04 -43.39
C ALA A 390 -1.83 12.68 -43.22
N ALA A 391 -1.10 12.33 -42.15
CA ALA A 391 0.25 12.83 -41.93
C ALA A 391 1.23 12.42 -43.05
N ALA A 392 1.08 11.22 -43.61
CA ALA A 392 1.90 10.77 -44.74
C ALA A 392 1.60 11.55 -46.03
N ILE A 393 0.33 11.90 -46.28
CA ILE A 393 -0.09 12.75 -47.40
C ILE A 393 0.52 14.16 -47.26
N ASP A 394 0.60 14.70 -46.03
CA ASP A 394 1.25 15.97 -45.72
C ASP A 394 2.79 15.91 -45.77
N GLY A 395 3.38 14.78 -46.16
CA GLY A 395 4.83 14.60 -46.30
C GLY A 395 5.56 14.31 -44.98
N ALA A 396 4.85 13.98 -43.89
CA ALA A 396 5.48 13.63 -42.63
C ALA A 396 6.19 12.27 -42.72
N GLY A 397 7.53 12.28 -42.57
CA GLY A 397 8.33 11.05 -42.45
C GLY A 397 8.09 10.31 -41.13
N ARG A 398 8.63 9.09 -40.98
CA ARG A 398 8.39 8.20 -39.83
C ARG A 398 8.72 8.85 -38.47
N TRP A 399 9.79 9.64 -38.40
CA TRP A 399 10.15 10.40 -37.19
C TRP A 399 9.17 11.53 -36.89
N ALA A 400 8.72 12.25 -37.93
CA ALA A 400 7.73 13.31 -37.77
C ALA A 400 6.38 12.76 -37.31
N GLN A 401 5.95 11.62 -37.87
CA GLN A 401 4.76 10.89 -37.41
C GLN A 401 4.91 10.42 -35.96
N PHE A 402 6.05 9.84 -35.58
CA PHE A 402 6.28 9.42 -34.19
C PHE A 402 6.20 10.59 -33.20
N ARG A 403 6.90 11.70 -33.50
CA ARG A 403 6.97 12.86 -32.59
C ARG A 403 5.67 13.66 -32.51
N HIS A 404 4.96 13.84 -33.63
CA HIS A 404 3.79 14.74 -33.71
C HIS A 404 2.44 14.02 -33.73
N VAL A 405 2.41 12.71 -33.97
CA VAL A 405 1.17 11.90 -33.96
C VAL A 405 1.22 10.88 -32.83
N THR A 406 2.21 9.99 -32.83
CA THR A 406 2.27 8.87 -31.88
C THR A 406 2.47 9.31 -30.44
N LEU A 407 3.51 10.10 -30.15
CA LEU A 407 3.79 10.54 -28.78
C LEU A 407 2.66 11.37 -28.14
N PRO A 408 2.07 12.37 -28.82
CA PRO A 408 0.96 13.14 -28.25
C PRO A 408 -0.29 12.29 -28.02
N LEU A 409 -0.65 11.41 -28.96
CA LEU A 409 -1.83 10.55 -28.82
C LEU A 409 -1.62 9.40 -27.83
N LEU A 410 -0.37 9.01 -27.54
CA LEU A 410 -0.02 8.10 -26.45
C LEU A 410 0.12 8.79 -25.09
N SER A 411 0.07 10.11 -25.00
CA SER A 411 0.31 10.81 -23.73
C SER A 411 -0.60 10.34 -22.58
N PRO A 412 -1.90 10.03 -22.77
CA PRO A 412 -2.73 9.50 -21.70
C PRO A 412 -2.21 8.15 -21.17
N THR A 413 -1.63 7.32 -22.04
CA THR A 413 -1.01 6.03 -21.69
C THR A 413 0.37 6.20 -21.05
N ILE A 414 1.08 7.30 -21.32
CA ILE A 414 2.38 7.62 -20.69
C ILE A 414 2.18 8.17 -19.28
N TYR A 415 1.10 8.93 -19.04
CA TYR A 415 0.79 9.54 -17.74
C TYR A 415 0.06 8.60 -16.78
N PHE A 416 -0.63 7.59 -17.30
CA PHE A 416 -1.24 6.51 -16.53
C PHE A 416 -0.17 5.53 -16.03
#